data_AF-A0A814KPP2-F1
#
_entry.id   AF-A0A814KPP2-F1
#
_cell.length_a   1.000
_cell.length_b   1.000
_cell.length_c   1.000
_cell.angle_alpha   90.00
_cell.angle_beta   90.00
_cell.angle_gamma   90.00
#
_symmetry.space_group_name_H-M   'P 1'
#
loop_
_entity.id
_entity.type
_entity.pdbx_description
1 polymer ?
#
loop_
_entity_poly.entity_id
_entity_poly.type
_entity_poly.pdbx_seq_one_letter_code
_entity_poly.pdbx_strand_id
1 'polypeptide(L)'
;MSSHSSQKQNDHHVMTSARNGRPLIPVTDQSSTNGICSQCHQSLKTSRSRTEDRFQTTLQKYFPNAYGLEEFVFETKQTLVPKGFYPHVNTLVCIGLCRDEITSPFEEEVESMWGQGFICGSLGGMLFCGKTGFAAAHHHAPDDGRFIYYCFTHIAIDHEGNIGAVYRTRSGMNEKTTACGALAAFASEIASNKLNLHFDEADIEMSMLKKHIAKQTDLLADPKKVPDLLAVTMAAYQTITWDLENHVRHDATHFKDRQYALFTGVQIHGPNGTDYCWLGKASLVKNGVFAPLTLTSNVKPQSSAASRTKQH
;
A
#
# COMPACT_ATOMS: atom_id res chain seq x y z
N MET A 1 -45.33 5.54 50.17
CA MET A 1 -44.39 5.50 51.32
C MET A 1 -43.43 4.36 51.04
N SER A 2 -42.12 4.41 51.13
CA SER A 2 -41.10 5.42 51.38
C SER A 2 -39.82 4.58 51.35
N SER A 3 -38.96 4.77 50.35
CA SER A 3 -37.59 4.22 50.41
C SER A 3 -36.79 4.99 51.48
N HIS A 4 -36.06 4.31 52.36
CA HIS A 4 -34.69 4.68 52.79
C HIS A 4 -34.07 3.74 53.83
N SER A 5 -32.75 3.60 53.68
CA SER A 5 -31.72 3.21 54.68
C SER A 5 -31.66 1.72 55.06
N SER A 6 -30.51 1.08 55.30
CA SER A 6 -29.24 1.58 55.82
C SER A 6 -28.07 0.67 55.43
N GLN A 7 -26.89 1.27 55.21
CA GLN A 7 -25.58 0.62 55.19
C GLN A 7 -25.02 0.47 56.62
N LYS A 8 -24.25 -0.59 56.87
CA LYS A 8 -23.17 -0.75 57.88
C LYS A 8 -22.07 -1.59 57.21
N GLN A 9 -20.82 -1.11 57.03
CA GLN A 9 -19.64 -1.16 57.94
C GLN A 9 -19.33 -2.58 58.43
N ASN A 10 -18.09 -3.10 58.50
CA ASN A 10 -16.71 -2.66 58.21
C ASN A 10 -15.81 -3.93 58.31
N ASP A 11 -14.55 -3.88 57.82
CA ASP A 11 -13.31 -4.45 58.42
C ASP A 11 -12.22 -4.62 57.33
N HIS A 12 -11.21 -3.74 57.29
CA HIS A 12 -9.91 -3.76 57.98
C HIS A 12 -8.82 -4.65 57.33
N HIS A 13 -7.86 -4.04 56.63
CA HIS A 13 -6.45 -3.87 57.08
C HIS A 13 -5.53 -3.37 55.96
N VAL A 14 -4.86 -2.23 56.19
CA VAL A 14 -3.56 -1.92 55.55
C VAL A 14 -2.65 -1.31 56.61
N MET A 15 -1.47 -1.93 56.77
CA MET A 15 -0.37 -1.49 57.63
C MET A 15 0.59 -0.55 56.87
N THR A 16 0.99 0.54 57.56
CA THR A 16 2.35 1.16 57.69
C THR A 16 3.16 1.52 56.43
N SER A 17 4.01 2.55 56.37
CA SER A 17 4.29 3.78 57.13
C SER A 17 5.31 4.60 56.31
N ALA A 18 5.40 5.91 56.62
CA ALA A 18 6.54 6.82 56.45
C ALA A 18 7.09 7.13 55.03
N ARG A 19 6.85 8.38 54.57
CA ARG A 19 7.82 9.13 53.76
C ARG A 19 7.99 10.56 54.26
N ASN A 20 9.26 10.96 54.26
CA ASN A 20 9.85 12.18 54.80
C ASN A 20 9.34 13.47 54.16
N GLY A 21 9.20 14.51 54.99
CA GLY A 21 8.94 15.88 54.57
C GLY A 21 10.17 16.57 53.97
N ARG A 22 9.92 17.43 52.98
CA ARG A 22 10.78 18.55 52.59
C ARG A 22 9.91 19.79 52.37
N PRO A 23 10.39 21.01 52.67
CA PRO A 23 9.56 22.21 52.69
C PRO A 23 9.21 22.68 51.27
N LEU A 24 8.01 23.24 51.13
CA LEU A 24 7.56 23.98 49.95
C LEU A 24 8.36 25.29 49.83
N ILE A 25 9.08 25.47 48.72
CA ILE A 25 9.75 26.72 48.35
C ILE A 25 8.79 27.51 47.44
N PRO A 26 8.64 28.84 47.60
CA PRO A 26 7.69 29.62 46.81
C PRO A 26 8.14 29.73 45.36
N VAL A 27 7.19 29.59 44.43
CA VAL A 27 7.40 29.91 43.02
C VAL A 27 7.46 31.43 42.88
N THR A 28 8.66 31.97 42.71
CA THR A 28 8.85 33.36 42.24
C THR A 28 8.95 33.35 40.72
N ASP A 29 8.01 34.05 40.10
CA ASP A 29 8.01 34.43 38.71
C ASP A 29 9.28 35.24 38.40
N GLN A 30 10.17 34.67 37.58
CA GLN A 30 11.26 35.39 36.96
C GLN A 30 11.24 35.12 35.46
N SER A 31 10.84 36.17 34.74
CA SER A 31 11.10 36.41 33.34
C SER A 31 12.51 35.97 32.96
N SER A 32 12.60 34.88 32.20
CA SER A 32 13.82 34.51 31.48
C SER A 32 13.56 34.58 29.99
N THR A 33 14.47 35.28 29.35
CA THR A 33 14.47 35.73 27.97
C THR A 33 14.37 34.57 26.97
N ASN A 34 13.66 34.82 25.87
CA ASN A 34 13.65 34.01 24.66
C ASN A 34 15.09 33.85 24.11
N GLY A 35 15.83 32.87 24.63
CA GLY A 35 17.07 32.37 24.07
C GLY A 35 16.80 31.21 23.13
N ILE A 36 16.14 31.46 21.99
CA ILE A 36 16.03 30.46 20.93
C ILE A 36 17.43 30.31 20.33
N CYS A 37 18.12 29.21 20.65
CA CYS A 37 19.44 28.97 20.08
C CYS A 37 19.29 28.71 18.56
N SER A 38 19.81 29.64 17.76
CA SER A 38 19.70 29.61 16.30
C SER A 38 20.40 28.39 15.70
N GLN A 39 21.48 27.92 16.34
CA GLN A 39 22.26 26.74 15.94
C GLN A 39 21.48 25.43 16.12
N CYS A 40 20.68 25.28 17.17
CA CYS A 40 19.88 24.08 17.40
C CYS A 40 18.66 24.02 16.48
N HIS A 41 18.04 25.16 16.14
CA HIS A 41 17.02 25.21 15.09
C HIS A 41 17.59 24.97 13.68
N GLN A 42 18.80 25.44 13.37
CA GLN A 42 19.47 25.12 12.10
C GLN A 42 19.84 23.64 12.01
N SER A 43 20.33 23.05 13.11
CA SER A 43 20.67 21.61 13.17
C SER A 43 19.45 20.71 12.97
N LEU A 44 18.31 21.03 13.60
CA LEU A 44 17.06 20.28 13.44
C LEU A 44 16.41 20.47 12.05
N LYS A 45 16.52 21.66 11.45
CA LYS A 45 16.05 21.89 10.07
C LYS A 45 16.91 21.18 9.04
N THR A 46 18.23 21.16 9.23
CA THR A 46 19.17 20.49 8.31
C THR A 46 19.10 18.96 8.39
N SER A 47 18.84 18.38 9.56
CA SER A 47 18.65 16.92 9.68
C SER A 47 17.31 16.43 9.09
N ARG A 48 16.21 17.17 9.29
CA ARG A 48 14.92 16.90 8.62
C ARG A 48 15.00 17.05 7.11
N SER A 49 15.70 18.08 6.63
CA SER A 49 15.94 18.29 5.19
C SER A 49 16.74 17.15 4.55
N ARG A 50 17.75 16.58 5.25
CA ARG A 50 18.57 15.48 4.72
C ARG A 50 17.89 14.12 4.71
N THR A 51 16.93 13.88 5.61
CA THR A 51 16.23 12.59 5.72
C THR A 51 15.12 12.46 4.68
N GLU A 52 14.32 13.51 4.49
CA GLU A 52 13.37 13.61 3.38
C GLU A 52 14.10 13.41 2.03
N ASP A 53 15.28 14.00 1.89
CA ASP A 53 16.10 13.88 0.68
C ASP A 53 16.53 12.42 0.37
N ARG A 54 16.82 11.58 1.37
CA ARG A 54 17.26 10.18 1.15
C ARG A 54 16.11 9.26 0.77
N PHE A 55 14.97 9.40 1.43
CA PHE A 55 13.75 8.68 1.06
C PHE A 55 13.35 9.04 -0.37
N GLN A 56 13.21 10.33 -0.68
CA GLN A 56 12.80 10.80 -2.01
C GLN A 56 13.80 10.38 -3.09
N THR A 57 15.12 10.45 -2.82
CA THR A 57 16.15 9.97 -3.75
C THR A 57 15.96 8.48 -4.07
N THR A 58 15.68 7.66 -3.06
CA THR A 58 15.50 6.21 -3.21
C THR A 58 14.20 5.91 -3.95
N LEU A 59 13.10 6.56 -3.56
CA LEU A 59 11.80 6.45 -4.23
C LEU A 59 11.93 6.79 -5.71
N GLN A 60 12.52 7.94 -6.04
CA GLN A 60 12.66 8.37 -7.43
C GLN A 60 13.62 7.50 -8.24
N LYS A 61 14.65 6.92 -7.60
CA LYS A 61 15.59 6.01 -8.25
C LYS A 61 14.93 4.70 -8.69
N TYR A 62 14.13 4.09 -7.82
CA TYR A 62 13.59 2.74 -8.05
C TYR A 62 12.13 2.73 -8.52
N PHE A 63 11.38 3.77 -8.18
CA PHE A 63 9.96 3.94 -8.50
C PHE A 63 9.71 5.34 -9.09
N PRO A 64 10.32 5.66 -10.25
CA PRO A 64 10.18 6.98 -10.84
C PRO A 64 8.71 7.27 -11.15
N ASN A 65 8.27 8.49 -10.87
CA ASN A 65 6.88 8.95 -11.03
C ASN A 65 5.87 8.19 -10.14
N ALA A 66 6.31 7.73 -8.96
CA ALA A 66 5.37 7.27 -7.94
C ALA A 66 4.43 8.42 -7.54
N TYR A 67 3.16 8.09 -7.41
CA TYR A 67 2.09 8.99 -6.96
C TYR A 67 2.00 8.94 -5.44
N GLY A 68 1.49 10.01 -4.81
CA GLY A 68 0.88 9.85 -3.49
C GLY A 68 -0.33 8.91 -3.59
N LEU A 69 -0.63 8.13 -2.54
CA LEU A 69 -1.72 7.16 -2.57
C LEU A 69 -3.08 7.79 -2.92
N GLU A 70 -3.49 8.84 -2.21
CA GLU A 70 -4.75 9.56 -2.46
C GLU A 70 -4.79 10.16 -3.88
N GLU A 71 -3.69 10.78 -4.31
CA GLU A 71 -3.53 11.33 -5.65
C GLU A 71 -3.70 10.23 -6.72
N PHE A 72 -3.09 9.07 -6.51
CA PHE A 72 -3.21 7.94 -7.43
C PHE A 72 -4.66 7.49 -7.60
N VAL A 73 -5.36 7.22 -6.50
CA VAL A 73 -6.75 6.75 -6.58
C VAL A 73 -7.64 7.82 -7.19
N PHE A 74 -7.45 9.09 -6.83
CA PHE A 74 -8.15 10.21 -7.44
C PHE A 74 -7.92 10.29 -8.96
N GLU A 75 -6.68 10.23 -9.43
CA GLU A 75 -6.33 10.28 -10.86
C GLU A 75 -6.92 9.12 -11.66
N THR A 76 -6.92 7.90 -11.08
CA THR A 76 -7.57 6.75 -11.73
C THR A 76 -9.08 6.96 -11.88
N LYS A 77 -9.74 7.56 -10.89
CA LYS A 77 -11.16 7.92 -10.96
C LYS A 77 -11.45 9.00 -12.00
N GLN A 78 -10.67 10.08 -12.02
CA GLN A 78 -10.77 11.13 -13.04
C GLN A 78 -10.59 10.57 -14.46
N THR A 79 -9.72 9.57 -14.61
CA THR A 79 -9.48 8.91 -15.90
C THR A 79 -10.65 8.01 -16.33
N LEU A 80 -11.34 7.36 -15.39
CA LEU A 80 -12.36 6.34 -15.66
C LEU A 80 -13.80 6.86 -15.74
N VAL A 81 -14.15 7.91 -14.99
CA VAL A 81 -15.50 8.51 -15.03
C VAL A 81 -15.91 8.94 -16.45
N PRO A 82 -15.06 9.63 -17.24
CA PRO A 82 -15.38 9.96 -18.64
C PRO A 82 -15.50 8.73 -19.55
N LYS A 83 -15.03 7.56 -19.11
CA LYS A 83 -15.13 6.28 -19.83
C LYS A 83 -16.35 5.46 -19.39
N GLY A 84 -17.17 6.02 -18.51
CA GLY A 84 -18.46 5.47 -18.07
C GLY A 84 -18.40 4.59 -16.83
N PHE A 85 -17.28 4.57 -16.11
CA PHE A 85 -17.20 3.90 -14.81
C PHE A 85 -17.71 4.87 -13.74
N TYR A 86 -18.86 4.55 -13.15
CA TYR A 86 -19.52 5.39 -12.16
C TYR A 86 -19.62 4.64 -10.82
N PRO A 87 -19.07 5.22 -9.74
CA PRO A 87 -19.13 4.61 -8.40
C PRO A 87 -20.58 4.49 -7.94
N HIS A 88 -20.91 3.41 -7.23
CA HIS A 88 -22.26 3.11 -6.71
C HIS A 88 -23.39 3.01 -7.74
N VAL A 89 -23.07 3.04 -9.04
CA VAL A 89 -24.07 2.94 -10.12
C VAL A 89 -23.85 1.67 -10.92
N ASN A 90 -22.67 1.52 -11.51
CA ASN A 90 -22.42 0.46 -12.47
C ASN A 90 -21.05 -0.22 -12.34
N THR A 91 -20.23 0.20 -11.36
CA THR A 91 -18.85 -0.26 -11.25
C THR A 91 -18.64 -1.05 -9.96
N LEU A 92 -18.07 -2.26 -10.07
CA LEU A 92 -17.54 -3.02 -8.94
C LEU A 92 -16.01 -2.88 -8.90
N VAL A 93 -15.48 -2.51 -7.74
CA VAL A 93 -14.03 -2.50 -7.52
C VAL A 93 -13.56 -3.80 -6.87
N CYS A 94 -12.41 -4.30 -7.30
CA CYS A 94 -11.74 -5.49 -6.82
C CYS A 94 -10.33 -5.10 -6.35
N ILE A 95 -9.98 -5.49 -5.13
CA ILE A 95 -8.78 -5.01 -4.43
C ILE A 95 -7.87 -6.20 -4.11
N GLY A 96 -6.71 -6.25 -4.75
CA GLY A 96 -5.70 -7.29 -4.61
C GLY A 96 -4.44 -6.77 -3.95
N LEU A 97 -4.42 -6.76 -2.62
CA LEU A 97 -3.28 -6.30 -1.81
C LEU A 97 -2.71 -7.45 -0.95
N CYS A 98 -1.58 -7.19 -0.29
CA CYS A 98 -1.04 -8.12 0.71
C CYS A 98 -1.97 -8.23 1.92
N ARG A 99 -1.88 -9.33 2.68
CA ARG A 99 -2.59 -9.47 3.97
C ARG A 99 -2.02 -8.59 5.10
N ASP A 100 -0.90 -7.94 4.84
CA ASP A 100 -0.21 -7.09 5.80
C ASP A 100 -1.05 -5.84 6.10
N GLU A 101 -1.30 -5.54 7.38
CA GLU A 101 -2.24 -4.48 7.76
C GLU A 101 -1.81 -3.08 7.30
N ILE A 102 -0.54 -2.88 6.99
CA ILE A 102 -0.03 -1.60 6.48
C ILE A 102 -0.49 -1.32 5.04
N THR A 103 -1.12 -2.28 4.36
CA THR A 103 -1.74 -2.03 3.05
C THR A 103 -3.16 -1.46 3.16
N SER A 104 -3.79 -1.52 4.35
CA SER A 104 -5.16 -1.06 4.57
C SER A 104 -5.46 0.38 4.14
N PRO A 105 -4.54 1.37 4.28
CA PRO A 105 -4.80 2.73 3.77
C PRO A 105 -5.15 2.76 2.27
N PHE A 106 -4.58 1.87 1.46
CA PHE A 106 -4.91 1.79 0.04
C PHE A 106 -6.32 1.22 -0.17
N GLU A 107 -6.67 0.15 0.54
CA GLU A 107 -8.03 -0.39 0.51
C GLU A 107 -9.05 0.68 0.91
N GLU A 108 -8.83 1.35 2.04
CA GLU A 108 -9.68 2.41 2.56
C GLU A 108 -9.86 3.56 1.55
N GLU A 109 -8.79 3.99 0.89
CA GLU A 109 -8.85 5.07 -0.10
C GLU A 109 -9.58 4.65 -1.39
N VAL A 110 -9.41 3.40 -1.84
CA VAL A 110 -10.17 2.87 -2.97
C VAL A 110 -11.65 2.80 -2.62
N GLU A 111 -12.00 2.29 -1.44
CA GLU A 111 -13.39 2.17 -1.00
C GLU A 111 -14.04 3.53 -0.74
N SER A 112 -13.29 4.52 -0.26
CA SER A 112 -13.79 5.89 -0.08
C SER A 112 -14.22 6.51 -1.42
N MET A 113 -13.54 6.15 -2.51
CA MET A 113 -13.77 6.71 -3.83
C MET A 113 -14.76 5.92 -4.68
N TRP A 114 -14.78 4.59 -4.55
CA TRP A 114 -15.55 3.69 -5.41
C TRP A 114 -16.67 2.91 -4.72
N GLY A 115 -16.68 2.89 -3.40
CA GLY A 115 -17.53 2.02 -2.58
C GLY A 115 -16.85 0.69 -2.23
N GLN A 116 -17.54 -0.12 -1.42
CA GLN A 116 -17.02 -1.39 -0.90
C GLN A 116 -16.54 -2.31 -2.02
N GLY A 117 -15.33 -2.84 -1.84
CA GLY A 117 -14.64 -3.65 -2.83
C GLY A 117 -14.74 -5.15 -2.59
N PHE A 118 -14.55 -5.93 -3.64
CA PHE A 118 -14.27 -7.35 -3.52
C PHE A 118 -12.78 -7.56 -3.23
N ILE A 119 -12.43 -8.11 -2.07
CA ILE A 119 -11.04 -8.37 -1.70
C ILE A 119 -10.56 -9.68 -2.35
N CYS A 120 -9.59 -9.59 -3.25
CA CYS A 120 -9.05 -10.72 -4.01
C CYS A 120 -7.56 -11.01 -3.72
N GLY A 121 -6.94 -10.20 -2.85
CA GLY A 121 -5.55 -10.31 -2.44
C GLY A 121 -5.24 -11.43 -1.45
N SER A 122 -3.97 -11.80 -1.38
CA SER A 122 -3.41 -12.85 -0.54
C SER A 122 -1.99 -12.45 -0.11
N LEU A 123 -1.25 -13.32 0.59
CA LEU A 123 0.11 -13.04 1.02
C LEU A 123 0.98 -12.51 -0.15
N GLY A 124 1.74 -11.44 0.08
CA GLY A 124 2.57 -10.79 -0.94
C GLY A 124 1.82 -10.02 -2.05
N GLY A 125 0.49 -9.93 -1.97
CA GLY A 125 -0.37 -9.36 -3.01
C GLY A 125 -0.83 -10.36 -4.07
N MET A 126 -0.55 -11.66 -3.86
CA MET A 126 -0.90 -12.71 -4.82
C MET A 126 -2.42 -12.84 -5.01
N LEU A 127 -2.85 -13.30 -6.18
CA LEU A 127 -4.28 -13.41 -6.55
C LEU A 127 -4.81 -14.84 -6.42
N PHE A 128 -4.63 -15.45 -5.24
CA PHE A 128 -4.99 -16.86 -4.98
C PHE A 128 -6.47 -17.13 -4.78
N CYS A 129 -7.32 -16.09 -4.82
CA CYS A 129 -8.78 -16.29 -4.96
C CYS A 129 -9.13 -17.10 -6.23
N GLY A 130 -8.26 -17.05 -7.24
CA GLY A 130 -8.31 -17.90 -8.43
C GLY A 130 -9.58 -17.74 -9.26
N LYS A 131 -9.80 -18.65 -10.21
CA LYS A 131 -10.94 -18.55 -11.15
C LYS A 131 -12.29 -18.47 -10.43
N THR A 132 -12.43 -19.18 -9.32
CA THR A 132 -13.65 -19.17 -8.51
C THR A 132 -13.89 -17.81 -7.86
N GLY A 133 -12.87 -17.20 -7.25
CA GLY A 133 -12.98 -15.87 -6.65
C GLY A 133 -13.26 -14.78 -7.69
N PHE A 134 -12.57 -14.81 -8.83
CA PHE A 134 -12.85 -13.90 -9.95
C PHE A 134 -14.29 -14.04 -10.47
N ALA A 135 -14.77 -15.28 -10.64
CA ALA A 135 -16.16 -15.52 -11.03
C ALA A 135 -17.15 -14.99 -9.97
N ALA A 136 -16.87 -15.18 -8.68
CA ALA A 136 -17.70 -14.65 -7.60
C ALA A 136 -17.79 -13.12 -7.65
N ALA A 137 -16.66 -12.42 -7.81
CA ALA A 137 -16.64 -10.97 -8.01
C ALA A 137 -17.51 -10.55 -9.20
N HIS A 138 -17.39 -11.27 -10.33
CA HIS A 138 -18.18 -10.98 -11.52
C HIS A 138 -19.70 -11.20 -11.34
N HIS A 139 -20.12 -12.09 -10.46
CA HIS A 139 -21.53 -12.30 -10.13
C HIS A 139 -22.10 -11.21 -9.20
N HIS A 140 -21.26 -10.43 -8.53
CA HIS A 140 -21.70 -9.36 -7.62
C HIS A 140 -21.77 -7.99 -8.30
N ALA A 141 -21.26 -7.86 -9.53
CA ALA A 141 -21.28 -6.59 -10.24
C ALA A 141 -22.66 -6.23 -10.78
N PRO A 142 -22.93 -4.93 -10.98
CA PRO A 142 -24.11 -4.48 -11.71
C PRO A 142 -24.18 -5.06 -13.13
N ASP A 143 -25.38 -5.14 -13.69
CA ASP A 143 -25.66 -5.78 -14.99
C ASP A 143 -24.83 -5.24 -16.15
N ASP A 144 -24.35 -3.99 -16.07
CA ASP A 144 -23.51 -3.35 -17.10
C ASP A 144 -22.07 -3.88 -17.15
N GLY A 145 -21.65 -4.66 -16.15
CA GLY A 145 -20.44 -5.47 -16.17
C GLY A 145 -19.12 -4.70 -16.18
N ARG A 146 -19.03 -3.56 -15.46
CA ARG A 146 -17.79 -2.80 -15.29
C ARG A 146 -17.04 -3.15 -14.01
N PHE A 147 -15.77 -3.49 -14.19
CA PHE A 147 -14.88 -3.87 -13.11
C PHE A 147 -13.66 -2.97 -13.07
N ILE A 148 -13.23 -2.61 -11.86
CA ILE A 148 -11.93 -2.00 -11.64
C ILE A 148 -11.11 -2.95 -10.78
N TYR A 149 -9.90 -3.27 -11.20
CA TYR A 149 -8.96 -4.07 -10.41
C TYR A 149 -7.78 -3.19 -10.00
N TYR A 150 -7.59 -3.04 -8.70
CA TYR A 150 -6.36 -2.50 -8.09
C TYR A 150 -5.58 -3.67 -7.50
N CYS A 151 -4.56 -4.16 -8.21
CA CYS A 151 -3.76 -5.31 -7.74
C CYS A 151 -2.30 -4.89 -7.56
N PHE A 152 -1.86 -4.76 -6.30
CA PHE A 152 -0.54 -4.22 -5.96
C PHE A 152 0.18 -5.14 -4.99
N THR A 153 1.46 -5.36 -5.27
CA THR A 153 2.39 -5.84 -4.23
C THR A 153 2.85 -4.64 -3.39
N HIS A 154 3.69 -4.85 -2.38
CA HIS A 154 4.12 -3.75 -1.52
C HIS A 154 5.56 -3.87 -1.03
N ILE A 155 6.15 -2.73 -0.70
CA ILE A 155 7.50 -2.60 -0.15
C ILE A 155 7.59 -1.35 0.73
N ALA A 156 8.53 -1.32 1.67
CA ALA A 156 8.81 -0.10 2.44
C ALA A 156 10.13 0.56 2.04
N ILE A 157 10.21 1.87 2.24
CA ILE A 157 11.47 2.63 2.22
C ILE A 157 11.50 3.50 3.47
N ASP A 158 12.53 3.36 4.29
CA ASP A 158 12.64 4.15 5.52
C ASP A 158 13.21 5.57 5.29
N HIS A 159 13.29 6.36 6.36
CA HIS A 159 13.78 7.75 6.32
C HIS A 159 15.28 7.89 5.96
N GLU A 160 16.03 6.78 5.93
CA GLU A 160 17.42 6.76 5.49
C GLU A 160 17.56 6.29 4.03
N GLY A 161 16.46 5.92 3.39
CA GLY A 161 16.43 5.34 2.05
C GLY A 161 16.70 3.83 2.01
N ASN A 162 16.64 3.14 3.14
CA ASN A 162 16.80 1.68 3.14
C ASN A 162 15.51 1.00 2.69
N ILE A 163 15.63 0.06 1.77
CA ILE A 163 14.51 -0.72 1.25
C ILE A 163 14.16 -1.87 2.20
N GLY A 164 12.85 -2.07 2.40
CA GLY A 164 12.27 -3.22 3.08
C GLY A 164 11.98 -3.01 4.55
N ALA A 165 12.39 -1.91 5.17
CA ALA A 165 12.21 -1.66 6.60
C ALA A 165 11.13 -0.60 6.86
N VAL A 166 10.25 -0.86 7.82
CA VAL A 166 9.17 0.06 8.22
C VAL A 166 8.97 0.09 9.74
N TYR A 167 8.62 1.25 10.27
CA TYR A 167 8.11 1.39 11.63
C TYR A 167 6.59 1.20 11.61
N ARG A 168 6.10 0.18 12.34
CA ARG A 168 4.67 -0.02 12.53
C ARG A 168 4.19 0.82 13.71
N THR A 169 3.00 1.41 13.59
CA THR A 169 2.45 2.37 14.55
C THR A 169 1.80 1.73 15.78
N ARG A 170 1.86 0.40 15.92
CA ARG A 170 1.28 -0.33 17.04
C ARG A 170 2.02 -0.01 18.34
N SER A 171 1.27 0.32 19.39
CA SER A 171 1.82 0.59 20.71
C SER A 171 2.70 -0.57 21.20
N GLY A 172 3.92 -0.25 21.64
CA GLY A 172 4.90 -1.20 22.16
C GLY A 172 5.90 -1.74 21.14
N MET A 173 5.82 -1.38 19.86
CA MET A 173 6.84 -1.72 18.86
C MET A 173 7.94 -0.66 18.82
N ASN A 174 9.16 -1.03 19.22
CA ASN A 174 10.33 -0.14 19.22
C ASN A 174 11.29 -0.39 18.05
N GLU A 175 11.10 -1.48 17.31
CA GLU A 175 11.99 -1.93 16.25
C GLU A 175 11.33 -1.88 14.87
N LYS A 176 12.16 -1.67 13.83
CA LYS A 176 11.71 -1.76 12.45
C LYS A 176 11.36 -3.21 12.12
N THR A 177 10.31 -3.39 11.33
CA THR A 177 9.94 -4.70 10.77
C THR A 177 10.04 -4.66 9.26
N THR A 178 9.85 -5.82 8.63
CA THR A 178 9.99 -5.95 7.17
C THR A 178 8.67 -5.76 6.44
N ALA A 179 8.72 -5.11 5.28
CA ALA A 179 7.59 -4.97 4.37
C ALA A 179 8.07 -5.04 2.90
N CYS A 180 7.59 -6.00 2.09
CA CYS A 180 6.72 -7.13 2.45
C CYS A 180 7.46 -8.23 3.23
N GLY A 181 6.92 -8.67 4.37
CA GLY A 181 7.51 -9.75 5.17
C GLY A 181 7.65 -11.09 4.41
N ALA A 182 6.64 -11.48 3.63
CA ALA A 182 6.67 -12.73 2.85
C ALA A 182 7.70 -12.70 1.73
N LEU A 183 7.77 -11.58 0.98
CA LEU A 183 8.75 -11.42 -0.09
C LEU A 183 10.18 -11.35 0.45
N ALA A 184 10.37 -10.74 1.62
CA ALA A 184 11.67 -10.73 2.27
C ALA A 184 12.08 -12.10 2.83
N ALA A 185 11.13 -12.89 3.36
CA ALA A 185 11.39 -14.26 3.74
C ALA A 185 11.83 -15.09 2.52
N PHE A 186 11.15 -14.93 1.38
CA PHE A 186 11.54 -15.58 0.14
C PHE A 186 12.93 -15.14 -0.35
N ALA A 187 13.21 -13.83 -0.36
CA ALA A 187 14.54 -13.31 -0.71
C ALA A 187 15.65 -13.87 0.21
N SER A 188 15.37 -13.95 1.52
CA SER A 188 16.28 -14.49 2.53
C SER A 188 16.54 -15.99 2.36
N GLU A 189 15.51 -16.78 2.02
CA GLU A 189 15.66 -18.20 1.69
C GLU A 189 16.60 -18.40 0.49
N ILE A 190 16.44 -17.60 -0.56
CA ILE A 190 17.32 -17.65 -1.75
C ILE A 190 18.75 -17.26 -1.36
N ALA A 191 18.93 -16.12 -0.68
CA ALA A 191 20.24 -15.63 -0.27
C ALA A 191 20.99 -16.59 0.67
N SER A 192 20.25 -17.34 1.48
CA SER A 192 20.80 -18.34 2.40
C SER A 192 21.04 -19.71 1.75
N ASN A 193 20.78 -19.87 0.45
CA ASN A 193 20.82 -21.14 -0.27
C ASN A 193 19.93 -22.23 0.39
N LYS A 194 18.77 -21.82 0.92
CA LYS A 194 17.78 -22.66 1.62
C LYS A 194 16.42 -22.65 0.92
N LEU A 195 16.39 -22.28 -0.36
CA LEU A 195 15.17 -22.18 -1.13
C LEU A 195 14.38 -23.49 -1.08
N ASN A 196 13.16 -23.42 -0.54
CA ASN A 196 12.21 -24.52 -0.54
C ASN A 196 10.98 -24.17 -1.38
N LEU A 197 10.77 -24.93 -2.46
CA LEU A 197 9.60 -24.81 -3.36
C LEU A 197 8.58 -25.94 -3.18
N HIS A 198 8.76 -26.81 -2.18
CA HIS A 198 7.78 -27.82 -1.84
C HIS A 198 6.52 -27.18 -1.25
N PHE A 199 5.38 -27.81 -1.54
CA PHE A 199 4.11 -27.39 -0.98
C PHE A 199 3.99 -27.84 0.47
N ASP A 200 3.67 -26.91 1.35
CA ASP A 200 3.35 -27.14 2.75
C ASP A 200 1.86 -26.80 2.99
N GLU A 201 1.09 -27.77 3.45
CA GLU A 201 -0.34 -27.60 3.77
C GLU A 201 -0.57 -26.66 4.96
N ALA A 202 0.42 -26.49 5.85
CA ALA A 202 0.35 -25.53 6.94
C ALA A 202 0.73 -24.11 6.50
N ASP A 203 1.37 -23.95 5.33
CA ASP A 203 1.85 -22.67 4.80
C ASP A 203 1.54 -22.52 3.31
N ILE A 204 0.25 -22.68 2.98
CA ILE A 204 -0.27 -22.75 1.61
C ILE A 204 0.09 -21.51 0.80
N GLU A 205 -0.15 -20.32 1.35
CA GLU A 205 0.03 -19.06 0.61
C GLU A 205 1.50 -18.77 0.34
N MET A 206 2.39 -19.00 1.30
CA MET A 206 3.82 -18.82 1.09
C MET A 206 4.39 -19.87 0.12
N SER A 207 3.96 -21.13 0.24
CA SER A 207 4.33 -22.20 -0.69
C SER A 207 3.95 -21.86 -2.13
N MET A 208 2.71 -21.40 -2.32
CA MET A 208 2.20 -21.01 -3.63
C MET A 208 2.85 -19.73 -4.15
N LEU A 209 3.10 -18.73 -3.28
CA LEU A 209 3.80 -17.50 -3.63
C LEU A 209 5.19 -17.80 -4.21
N LYS A 210 6.01 -18.57 -3.49
CA LYS A 210 7.39 -18.89 -3.93
C LYS A 210 7.37 -19.62 -5.26
N LYS A 211 6.53 -20.66 -5.37
CA LYS A 211 6.42 -21.48 -6.57
C LYS A 211 5.91 -20.68 -7.78
N HIS A 212 4.94 -19.80 -7.56
CA HIS A 212 4.32 -19.04 -8.63
C HIS A 212 5.25 -17.94 -9.15
N ILE A 213 5.90 -17.17 -8.27
CA ILE A 213 6.91 -16.18 -8.66
C ILE A 213 8.07 -16.86 -9.40
N ALA A 214 8.59 -17.98 -8.88
CA ALA A 214 9.66 -18.74 -9.51
C ALA A 214 9.29 -19.28 -10.89
N LYS A 215 8.02 -19.61 -11.12
CA LYS A 215 7.53 -20.14 -12.40
C LYS A 215 7.26 -19.03 -13.43
N GLN A 216 6.73 -17.89 -12.99
CA GLN A 216 6.25 -16.83 -13.90
C GLN A 216 7.32 -15.81 -14.28
N THR A 217 8.50 -15.85 -13.64
CA THR A 217 9.54 -14.85 -13.82
C THR A 217 10.91 -15.48 -13.94
N ASP A 218 11.86 -14.72 -14.50
CA ASP A 218 13.26 -15.11 -14.61
C ASP A 218 14.06 -14.86 -13.31
N LEU A 219 13.39 -14.64 -12.18
CA LEU A 219 14.01 -14.33 -10.89
C LEU A 219 15.10 -15.33 -10.50
N LEU A 220 14.89 -16.61 -10.82
CA LEU A 220 15.79 -17.73 -10.50
C LEU A 220 16.52 -18.29 -11.73
N ALA A 221 16.49 -17.59 -12.88
CA ALA A 221 17.06 -18.10 -14.13
C ALA A 221 18.60 -18.16 -14.09
N ASP A 222 19.26 -17.23 -13.40
CA ASP A 222 20.71 -17.25 -13.18
C ASP A 222 21.04 -17.69 -11.74
N PRO A 223 21.55 -18.92 -11.53
CA PRO A 223 21.85 -19.44 -10.20
C PRO A 223 23.00 -18.69 -9.50
N LYS A 224 23.78 -17.87 -10.22
CA LYS A 224 24.86 -17.05 -9.64
C LYS A 224 24.36 -15.70 -9.12
N LYS A 225 23.15 -15.28 -9.52
CA LYS A 225 22.58 -14.00 -9.14
C LYS A 225 21.62 -14.19 -7.97
N VAL A 226 22.02 -13.68 -6.80
CA VAL A 226 21.12 -13.63 -5.63
C VAL A 226 20.25 -12.37 -5.75
N PRO A 227 18.91 -12.49 -5.89
CA PRO A 227 18.03 -11.34 -5.97
C PRO A 227 17.92 -10.65 -4.61
N ASP A 228 17.90 -9.31 -4.61
CA ASP A 228 17.53 -8.52 -3.44
C ASP A 228 16.01 -8.44 -3.29
N LEU A 229 15.54 -7.85 -2.17
CA LEU A 229 14.10 -7.71 -1.91
C LEU A 229 13.39 -6.94 -3.03
N LEU A 230 14.01 -5.88 -3.58
CA LEU A 230 13.42 -5.12 -4.67
C LEU A 230 13.18 -6.00 -5.90
N ALA A 231 14.16 -6.83 -6.29
CA ALA A 231 14.02 -7.78 -7.39
C ALA A 231 12.89 -8.79 -7.15
N VAL A 232 12.76 -9.32 -5.92
CA VAL A 232 11.66 -10.23 -5.55
C VAL A 232 10.31 -9.50 -5.60
N THR A 233 10.22 -8.26 -5.13
CA THR A 233 9.01 -7.42 -5.23
C THR A 233 8.63 -7.15 -6.68
N MET A 234 9.59 -6.85 -7.55
CA MET A 234 9.30 -6.64 -8.97
C MET A 234 8.85 -7.93 -9.67
N ALA A 235 9.39 -9.09 -9.28
CA ALA A 235 8.93 -10.38 -9.76
C ALA A 235 7.51 -10.70 -9.27
N ALA A 236 7.18 -10.37 -8.02
CA ALA A 236 5.81 -10.45 -7.49
C ALA A 236 4.85 -9.57 -8.30
N TYR A 237 5.20 -8.31 -8.56
CA TYR A 237 4.45 -7.39 -9.41
C TYR A 237 4.18 -7.98 -10.82
N GLN A 238 5.20 -8.54 -11.47
CA GLN A 238 5.05 -9.17 -12.79
C GLN A 238 4.09 -10.36 -12.72
N THR A 239 4.20 -11.16 -11.68
CA THR A 239 3.36 -12.34 -11.44
C THR A 239 1.88 -11.96 -11.28
N ILE A 240 1.56 -10.99 -10.42
CA ILE A 240 0.16 -10.55 -10.20
C ILE A 240 -0.43 -9.88 -11.45
N THR A 241 0.41 -9.18 -12.22
CA THR A 241 -0.01 -8.58 -13.50
C THR A 241 -0.39 -9.67 -14.49
N TRP A 242 0.45 -10.70 -14.62
CA TRP A 242 0.20 -11.83 -15.50
C TRP A 242 -1.07 -12.59 -15.11
N ASP A 243 -1.27 -12.85 -13.80
CA ASP A 243 -2.48 -13.52 -13.30
C ASP A 243 -3.74 -12.74 -13.63
N LEU A 244 -3.77 -11.45 -13.29
CA LEU A 244 -4.92 -10.59 -13.53
C LEU A 244 -5.29 -10.57 -15.01
N GLU A 245 -4.31 -10.35 -15.89
CA GLU A 245 -4.58 -10.31 -17.33
C GLU A 245 -5.07 -11.65 -17.86
N ASN A 246 -4.57 -12.78 -17.35
CA ASN A 246 -5.04 -14.09 -17.78
C ASN A 246 -6.45 -14.41 -17.31
N HIS A 247 -6.80 -14.02 -16.08
CA HIS A 247 -8.17 -14.13 -15.60
C HIS A 247 -9.13 -13.28 -16.45
N VAL A 248 -8.76 -12.03 -16.73
CA VAL A 248 -9.59 -11.13 -17.56
C VAL A 248 -9.67 -11.60 -19.01
N ARG A 249 -8.57 -12.08 -19.61
CA ARG A 249 -8.58 -12.66 -20.96
C ARG A 249 -9.52 -13.85 -21.03
N HIS A 250 -9.43 -14.76 -20.06
CA HIS A 250 -10.30 -15.92 -20.01
C HIS A 250 -11.77 -15.51 -19.89
N ASP A 251 -12.10 -14.60 -18.97
CA ASP A 251 -13.47 -14.12 -18.77
C ASP A 251 -14.02 -13.43 -20.04
N ALA A 252 -13.20 -12.61 -20.71
CA ALA A 252 -13.56 -11.92 -21.94
C ALA A 252 -13.83 -12.86 -23.14
N THR A 253 -13.40 -14.14 -23.08
CA THR A 253 -13.81 -15.14 -24.09
C THR A 253 -15.27 -15.56 -23.95
N HIS A 254 -15.85 -15.40 -22.75
CA HIS A 254 -17.21 -15.80 -22.42
C HIS A 254 -18.16 -14.60 -22.33
N PHE A 255 -17.68 -13.45 -21.86
CA PHE A 255 -18.49 -12.25 -21.60
C PHE A 255 -17.93 -11.03 -22.33
N LYS A 256 -18.34 -10.85 -23.58
CA LYS A 256 -17.76 -9.81 -24.45
C LYS A 256 -18.17 -8.39 -24.05
N ASP A 257 -19.32 -8.22 -23.42
CA ASP A 257 -19.86 -6.88 -23.11
C ASP A 257 -19.27 -6.29 -21.82
N ARG A 258 -18.58 -7.10 -21.01
CA ARG A 258 -17.91 -6.64 -19.80
C ARG A 258 -16.72 -5.73 -20.12
N GLN A 259 -16.50 -4.76 -19.23
CA GLN A 259 -15.42 -3.80 -19.34
C GLN A 259 -14.57 -3.81 -18.07
N TYR A 260 -13.26 -3.70 -18.24
CA TYR A 260 -12.32 -3.79 -17.12
C TYR A 260 -11.33 -2.64 -17.18
N ALA A 261 -11.11 -1.98 -16.05
CA ALA A 261 -9.94 -1.15 -15.83
C ALA A 261 -8.99 -1.88 -14.89
N LEU A 262 -7.77 -2.12 -15.35
CA LEU A 262 -6.76 -2.89 -14.62
C LEU A 262 -5.63 -1.94 -14.23
N PHE A 263 -5.32 -1.86 -12.94
CA PHE A 263 -4.19 -1.12 -12.40
C PHE A 263 -3.33 -2.07 -11.58
N THR A 264 -2.08 -2.23 -12.00
CA THR A 264 -1.11 -3.11 -11.33
C THR A 264 0.19 -2.38 -11.06
N GLY A 265 0.76 -2.59 -9.88
CA GLY A 265 1.98 -1.90 -9.48
C GLY A 265 2.51 -2.31 -8.12
N VAL A 266 3.20 -1.37 -7.47
CA VAL A 266 3.79 -1.53 -6.15
C VAL A 266 3.30 -0.40 -5.24
N GLN A 267 2.72 -0.74 -4.10
CA GLN A 267 2.49 0.19 -2.99
C GLN A 267 3.81 0.38 -2.22
N ILE A 268 4.18 1.63 -1.95
CA ILE A 268 5.40 1.96 -1.22
C ILE A 268 5.06 2.66 0.08
N HIS A 269 5.43 2.04 1.19
CA HIS A 269 5.28 2.62 2.53
C HIS A 269 6.49 3.49 2.84
N GLY A 270 6.24 4.79 3.03
CA GLY A 270 7.25 5.78 3.35
C GLY A 270 7.31 6.15 4.85
N PRO A 271 8.21 7.07 5.21
CA PRO A 271 8.33 7.58 6.57
C PRO A 271 7.04 8.21 7.10
N ASN A 272 6.85 8.16 8.42
CA ASN A 272 5.75 8.83 9.12
C ASN A 272 4.33 8.41 8.65
N GLY A 273 4.17 7.19 8.14
CA GLY A 273 2.87 6.67 7.69
C GLY A 273 2.40 7.29 6.38
N THR A 274 3.34 7.68 5.51
CA THR A 274 3.04 8.11 4.14
C THR A 274 2.98 6.89 3.22
N ASP A 275 2.07 6.93 2.25
CA ASP A 275 1.89 5.86 1.26
C ASP A 275 1.95 6.42 -0.16
N TYR A 276 2.63 5.67 -1.02
CA TYR A 276 2.83 6.00 -2.41
C TYR A 276 2.46 4.82 -3.29
N CYS A 277 2.13 5.09 -4.54
CA CYS A 277 1.80 4.09 -5.54
C CYS A 277 2.68 4.26 -6.77
N TRP A 278 3.47 3.24 -7.08
CA TRP A 278 4.12 3.15 -8.38
C TRP A 278 3.25 2.32 -9.33
N LEU A 279 2.74 2.97 -10.37
CA LEU A 279 1.93 2.32 -11.40
C LEU A 279 2.82 1.66 -12.44
N GLY A 280 2.84 0.32 -12.44
CA GLY A 280 3.61 -0.45 -13.42
C GLY A 280 2.87 -0.63 -14.76
N LYS A 281 1.60 -1.01 -14.70
CA LYS A 281 0.74 -1.18 -15.89
C LYS A 281 -0.69 -0.76 -15.61
N ALA A 282 -1.26 -0.04 -16.56
CA ALA A 282 -2.68 0.28 -16.60
C ALA A 282 -3.27 -0.15 -17.95
N SER A 283 -4.44 -0.78 -17.92
CA SER A 283 -5.11 -1.25 -19.15
C SER A 283 -6.62 -1.07 -19.04
N LEU A 284 -7.24 -0.69 -20.16
CA LEU A 284 -8.68 -0.72 -20.34
C LEU A 284 -8.99 -1.88 -21.28
N VAL A 285 -9.87 -2.77 -20.85
CA VAL A 285 -10.35 -3.90 -21.63
C VAL A 285 -11.80 -3.65 -21.99
N LYS A 286 -12.08 -3.61 -23.30
CA LYS A 286 -13.43 -3.46 -23.84
C LYS A 286 -13.62 -4.42 -25.00
N ASN A 287 -14.73 -5.15 -25.03
CA ASN A 287 -15.00 -6.16 -26.06
C ASN A 287 -13.87 -7.20 -26.17
N GLY A 288 -13.25 -7.53 -25.04
CA GLY A 288 -12.08 -8.41 -24.94
C GLY A 288 -10.77 -7.87 -25.50
N VAL A 289 -10.73 -6.62 -25.96
CA VAL A 289 -9.52 -5.98 -26.46
C VAL A 289 -8.81 -5.23 -25.34
N PHE A 290 -7.56 -5.59 -25.08
CA PHE A 290 -6.68 -4.89 -24.13
C PHE A 290 -6.06 -3.67 -24.80
N ALA A 291 -6.33 -2.49 -24.27
CA ALA A 291 -5.68 -1.24 -24.67
C ALA A 291 -4.92 -0.64 -23.48
N PRO A 292 -3.70 -0.10 -23.68
CA PRO A 292 -3.02 0.68 -22.65
C PRO A 292 -3.91 1.83 -22.17
N LEU A 293 -3.92 2.07 -20.86
CA LEU A 293 -4.64 3.19 -20.25
C LEU A 293 -3.62 4.18 -19.70
N THR A 294 -3.66 5.43 -20.16
CA THR A 294 -2.83 6.52 -19.63
C THR A 294 -3.65 7.37 -18.67
N LEU A 295 -3.11 7.61 -17.48
CA LEU A 295 -3.73 8.52 -16.50
C LEU A 295 -3.67 9.97 -16.97
N THR A 296 -4.66 10.77 -16.57
CA THR A 296 -4.81 12.19 -16.93
C THR A 296 -3.57 13.03 -16.63
N SER A 297 -2.98 12.88 -15.45
CA SER A 297 -1.72 13.53 -15.04
C SER A 297 -0.53 13.25 -15.97
N ASN A 298 -0.52 12.14 -16.71
CA ASN A 298 0.55 11.78 -17.65
C ASN A 298 0.35 12.33 -19.07
N VAL A 299 -0.75 13.03 -19.34
CA VAL A 299 -0.98 13.71 -20.61
C VAL A 299 -0.19 15.01 -20.59
N LYS A 300 0.99 15.04 -21.25
CA LYS A 300 1.70 16.31 -21.49
C LYS A 300 0.72 17.29 -22.17
N PRO A 301 0.56 18.53 -21.66
CA PRO A 301 -0.27 19.51 -22.35
C PRO A 301 0.28 19.69 -23.76
N GLN A 302 -0.55 19.42 -24.76
CA GLN A 302 -0.23 19.83 -26.13
C GLN A 302 -0.12 21.34 -26.10
N SER A 303 1.08 21.87 -26.39
CA SER A 303 1.27 23.30 -26.59
C SER A 303 0.35 23.74 -27.73
N SER A 304 -0.79 24.33 -27.41
CA SER A 304 -1.61 25.00 -28.40
C SER A 304 -0.82 26.21 -28.89
N ALA A 305 -0.16 26.06 -30.03
CA ALA A 305 0.38 27.17 -30.78
C ALA A 305 -0.81 28.03 -31.24
N ALA A 306 -1.16 29.03 -30.42
CA ALA A 306 -2.09 30.07 -30.81
C ALA A 306 -1.42 30.87 -31.93
N SER A 307 -1.76 30.53 -33.17
CA SER A 307 -1.57 31.38 -34.34
C SER A 307 -2.25 32.72 -34.08
N ARG A 308 -1.48 33.71 -33.63
CA ARG A 308 -1.88 35.11 -33.71
C ARG A 308 -1.73 35.54 -35.17
N THR A 309 -2.82 35.46 -35.90
CA THR A 309 -3.05 36.19 -37.13
C THR A 309 -2.89 37.69 -36.84
N LYS A 310 -1.82 38.30 -37.35
CA LYS A 310 -1.76 39.75 -37.51
C LYS A 310 -2.62 40.10 -38.72
N GLN A 311 -3.74 40.77 -38.50
CA GLN A 311 -4.42 41.55 -39.54
C GLN A 311 -3.94 43.00 -39.46
N HIS A 312 -3.82 43.58 -40.66
CA HIS A 312 -3.42 44.95 -40.96
C HIS A 312 -4.41 45.98 -40.42
#